data_AF-A0A0A8L824-F1
#
_entry.id   AF-A0A0A8L824-F1
#
_cell.length_a   1.000
_cell.length_b   1.000
_cell.length_c   1.000
_cell.angle_alpha   90.00
_cell.angle_beta   90.00
_cell.angle_gamma   90.00
#
_symmetry.space_group_name_H-M   'P 1'
#
loop_
_entity.id
_entity.type
_entity.pdbx_description
1 polymer ?
#
loop_
_entity_poly.entity_id
_entity_poly.type
_entity_poly.pdbx_seq_one_letter_code
_entity_poly.pdbx_strand_id
1 'polypeptide(L)'
;MMSELSSEFSSLAVASIKANSVIVNDKTINLKDEHADSHANERRSQALQRPVTIDGNTGEVLVRKTTGKTRIRRGQSTEEYQEQLEQYFLQQKGPTRTEENALQKKEFDQLIADESFDYSLKQIRQKMVSYAQLYYYERDYSNCLKVSELLLQKFEPINKKNKLLKELDELKHMIEKSKARCT
;
A
#
# COMPACT_ATOMS: atom_id res chain seq x y z
N MET A 1 12.36 37.66 -1.11
CA MET A 1 11.92 36.83 0.03
C MET A 1 11.86 35.36 -0.38
N MET A 2 12.99 34.78 -0.79
CA MET A 2 13.14 33.37 -1.23
C MET A 2 14.52 32.84 -0.78
N SER A 3 15.02 33.32 0.36
CA SER A 3 16.39 33.01 0.84
C SER A 3 16.43 32.46 2.26
N GLU A 4 15.31 32.45 3.00
CA GLU A 4 15.31 32.08 4.43
C GLU A 4 14.94 30.61 4.69
N LEU A 5 14.38 29.87 3.72
CA LEU A 5 13.96 28.47 3.93
C LEU A 5 15.09 27.44 3.74
N SER A 6 16.28 27.86 3.31
CA SER A 6 17.44 26.96 3.19
C SER A 6 18.23 26.82 4.49
N SER A 7 17.97 27.68 5.49
CA SER A 7 18.75 27.75 6.73
C SER A 7 18.29 26.76 7.81
N GLU A 8 17.06 26.24 7.75
CA GLU A 8 16.49 25.47 8.86
C GLU A 8 16.75 23.95 8.79
N PHE A 9 17.19 23.43 7.64
CA PHE A 9 17.53 22.00 7.50
C PHE A 9 18.96 21.65 7.94
N SER A 10 19.77 22.65 8.33
CA SER A 10 21.19 22.48 8.69
C SER A 10 21.43 22.07 10.16
N SER A 11 20.38 22.00 11.00
CA SER A 11 20.54 21.83 12.46
C SER A 11 20.25 20.42 13.00
N LEU A 12 19.96 19.42 12.16
CA LEU A 12 19.94 18.03 12.64
C LEU A 12 21.37 17.49 12.81
N ALA A 13 21.91 17.72 14.00
CA ALA A 13 23.14 17.12 14.47
C ALA A 13 23.02 15.58 14.45
N VAL A 14 23.72 14.95 13.50
CA VAL A 14 23.97 13.50 13.52
C VAL A 14 24.93 13.22 14.68
N ALA A 15 24.44 12.52 15.70
CA ALA A 15 25.26 12.03 16.79
C ALA A 15 26.41 11.19 16.22
N SER A 16 27.64 11.58 16.57
CA SER A 16 28.89 10.90 16.21
C SER A 16 28.91 9.48 16.80
N ILE A 17 28.66 8.48 15.96
CA ILE A 17 28.88 7.08 16.33
C ILE A 17 30.37 6.81 16.14
N LYS A 18 31.05 6.59 17.28
CA LYS A 18 32.47 6.21 17.38
C LYS A 18 32.86 5.20 16.31
N ALA A 19 33.89 5.53 15.55
CA ALA A 19 34.58 4.61 14.67
C ALA A 19 35.21 3.47 15.49
N ASN A 20 34.64 2.27 15.40
CA ASN A 20 35.38 1.05 15.74
C ASN A 20 36.25 0.70 14.53
N SER A 21 37.54 0.98 14.64
CA SER A 21 38.57 0.48 13.73
C SER A 21 38.61 -1.04 13.82
N VAL A 22 38.07 -1.72 12.81
CA VAL A 22 38.33 -3.14 12.61
C VAL A 22 39.67 -3.26 11.91
N ILE A 23 40.68 -3.63 12.69
CA ILE A 23 41.99 -4.03 12.21
C ILE A 23 41.81 -5.27 11.33
N VAL A 24 42.04 -5.11 10.02
CA VAL A 24 42.12 -6.23 9.09
C VAL A 24 43.54 -6.76 9.16
N ASN A 25 43.72 -7.87 9.87
CA ASN A 25 44.97 -8.63 9.83
C ASN A 25 45.12 -9.27 8.45
N ASP A 26 46.21 -8.93 7.76
CA ASP A 26 46.73 -9.62 6.60
C ASP A 26 46.93 -11.12 6.90
N LYS A 27 46.09 -11.96 6.31
CA LYS A 27 46.45 -13.36 6.01
C LYS A 27 45.91 -13.75 4.65
N THR A 28 46.78 -13.60 3.65
CA THR A 28 46.72 -14.37 2.41
C THR A 28 46.78 -15.86 2.75
N ILE A 29 45.70 -16.59 2.47
CA ILE A 29 45.74 -18.06 2.42
C ILE A 29 45.43 -18.46 0.98
N ASN A 30 46.49 -18.70 0.23
CA ASN A 30 46.47 -19.50 -0.99
C ASN A 30 46.22 -20.95 -0.59
N LEU A 31 45.17 -21.58 -1.11
CA LEU A 31 45.07 -23.05 -1.20
C LEU A 31 44.51 -23.41 -2.58
N LYS A 32 45.38 -24.01 -3.37
CA LYS A 32 45.08 -24.71 -4.63
C LYS A 32 44.66 -26.17 -4.33
N ASP A 33 43.80 -26.66 -5.21
CA ASP A 33 43.65 -28.03 -5.75
C ASP A 33 43.27 -29.19 -4.81
N GLU A 34 42.08 -29.79 -5.02
CA GLU A 34 41.86 -31.10 -5.68
C GLU A 34 40.51 -31.76 -5.33
N HIS A 35 40.02 -32.56 -6.27
CA HIS A 35 38.73 -33.27 -6.30
C HIS A 35 38.58 -34.36 -5.23
N ALA A 36 37.37 -34.52 -4.68
CA ALA A 36 36.79 -35.82 -4.36
C ALA A 36 35.26 -35.74 -4.20
N ASP A 37 34.56 -36.59 -4.93
CA ASP A 37 33.11 -36.77 -4.93
C ASP A 37 32.58 -37.51 -3.69
N SER A 38 31.27 -37.39 -3.50
CA SER A 38 30.35 -38.22 -2.69
C SER A 38 30.18 -37.89 -1.19
N HIS A 39 29.05 -37.26 -0.86
CA HIS A 39 28.01 -37.85 -0.01
C HIS A 39 26.73 -37.00 0.00
N ALA A 40 25.63 -37.71 0.22
CA ALA A 40 24.23 -37.36 -0.02
C ALA A 40 23.66 -36.18 0.81
N ASN A 41 22.92 -35.33 0.10
CA ASN A 41 21.52 -35.00 0.38
C ASN A 41 21.11 -34.53 1.80
N GLU A 42 21.52 -33.33 2.24
CA GLU A 42 20.87 -32.69 3.41
C GLU A 42 21.11 -31.17 3.58
N ARG A 43 21.11 -30.35 2.52
CA ARG A 43 21.05 -28.87 2.66
C ARG A 43 20.25 -28.21 1.55
N ARG A 44 18.93 -28.43 1.53
CA ARG A 44 18.03 -27.57 0.75
C ARG A 44 17.94 -26.21 1.44
N SER A 45 18.25 -25.16 0.66
CA SER A 45 18.03 -23.74 0.95
C SER A 45 18.81 -23.12 2.12
N GLN A 46 20.14 -23.31 2.17
CA GLN A 46 20.97 -22.13 2.45
C GLN A 46 21.02 -21.35 1.15
N ALA A 47 20.23 -20.29 1.03
CA ALA A 47 20.50 -19.27 0.04
C ALA A 47 21.94 -18.82 0.32
N LEU A 48 22.89 -19.31 -0.48
CA LEU A 48 24.28 -18.90 -0.45
C LEU A 48 24.27 -17.37 -0.59
N GLN A 49 24.32 -16.66 0.54
CA GLN A 49 24.60 -15.24 0.57
C GLN A 49 26.05 -15.12 0.13
N ARG A 50 26.26 -15.17 -1.19
CA ARG A 50 27.58 -15.02 -1.76
C ARG A 50 28.06 -13.63 -1.34
N PRO A 51 29.28 -13.51 -0.82
CA PRO A 51 29.79 -12.25 -0.33
C PRO A 51 29.72 -11.22 -1.46
N VAL A 52 29.23 -10.04 -1.12
CA VAL A 52 29.32 -8.87 -1.99
C VAL A 52 30.81 -8.56 -2.11
N THR A 53 31.39 -8.77 -3.29
CA THR A 53 32.82 -8.56 -3.54
C THR A 53 33.00 -7.20 -4.19
N ILE A 54 33.91 -6.40 -3.66
CA ILE A 54 34.33 -5.15 -4.30
C ILE A 54 35.45 -5.50 -5.28
N ASP A 55 35.39 -4.97 -6.50
CA ASP A 55 36.49 -5.11 -7.46
C ASP A 55 37.69 -4.29 -7.00
N GLY A 56 38.86 -4.93 -6.88
CA GLY A 56 40.08 -4.30 -6.35
C GLY A 56 40.64 -3.19 -7.26
N ASN A 57 40.30 -3.20 -8.55
CA ASN A 57 40.83 -2.24 -9.51
C ASN A 57 39.90 -1.03 -9.73
N THR A 58 38.59 -1.23 -9.64
CA THR A 58 37.59 -0.19 -9.96
C THR A 58 36.80 0.30 -8.74
N GLY A 59 36.86 -0.43 -7.62
CA GLY A 59 36.05 -0.15 -6.43
C GLY A 59 34.55 -0.45 -6.61
N GLU A 60 34.15 -1.07 -7.73
CA GLU A 60 32.75 -1.35 -8.01
C GLU A 60 32.22 -2.56 -7.22
N VAL A 61 30.95 -2.50 -6.83
CA VAL A 61 30.28 -3.55 -6.08
C VAL A 61 29.78 -4.65 -7.03
N LEU A 62 30.41 -5.82 -6.97
CA LEU A 62 30.06 -6.97 -7.78
C LEU A 62 29.16 -7.94 -7.01
N VAL A 63 28.05 -8.35 -7.63
CA VAL A 63 27.15 -9.37 -7.07
C VAL A 63 27.00 -10.54 -8.03
N ARG A 64 27.24 -11.74 -7.51
CA ARG A 64 27.21 -12.98 -8.28
C ARG A 64 25.80 -13.57 -8.30
N LYS A 65 25.18 -13.65 -9.48
CA LYS A 65 23.86 -14.27 -9.67
C LYS A 65 23.90 -15.77 -9.38
N THR A 66 22.75 -16.37 -9.07
CA THR A 66 22.62 -17.82 -8.86
C THR A 66 23.20 -18.64 -10.02
N THR A 67 23.09 -18.14 -11.25
CA THR A 67 23.67 -18.70 -12.49
C THR A 67 25.20 -18.61 -12.60
N GLY A 68 25.89 -18.07 -11.60
CA GLY A 68 27.35 -17.96 -11.53
C GLY A 68 27.93 -16.70 -12.19
N LYS A 69 27.15 -16.00 -13.01
CA LYS A 69 27.53 -14.74 -13.68
C LYS A 69 27.60 -13.57 -12.69
N THR A 70 28.66 -12.77 -12.77
CA THR A 70 28.85 -11.55 -11.97
C THR A 70 28.19 -10.36 -12.65
N ARG A 71 27.50 -9.51 -11.88
CA ARG A 71 26.92 -8.24 -12.36
C ARG A 71 27.32 -7.13 -11.40
N ILE A 72 27.69 -5.97 -11.96
CA ILE A 72 27.91 -4.74 -11.21
C ILE A 72 26.55 -4.27 -10.66
N ARG A 73 26.46 -4.08 -9.34
CA ARG A 73 25.32 -3.39 -8.73
C ARG A 73 25.58 -1.89 -8.79
N ARG A 74 24.94 -1.23 -9.73
CA ARG A 74 24.79 0.22 -9.69
C ARG A 74 23.63 0.52 -8.73
N GLY A 75 23.90 1.35 -7.73
CA GLY A 75 22.84 1.96 -6.95
C GLY A 75 22.04 2.94 -7.81
N GLN A 76 21.04 3.56 -7.19
CA GLN A 76 20.37 4.72 -7.78
C GLN A 76 21.34 5.90 -7.84
N SER A 77 21.24 6.74 -8.88
CA SER A 77 22.02 7.98 -8.90
C SER A 77 21.47 8.97 -7.86
N THR A 78 22.30 9.93 -7.45
CA THR A 78 21.86 10.98 -6.52
C THR A 78 20.73 11.83 -7.10
N GLU A 79 20.75 12.05 -8.41
CA GLU A 79 19.73 12.80 -9.16
C GLU A 79 18.40 12.05 -9.18
N GLU A 80 18.41 10.76 -9.53
CA GLU A 80 17.21 9.91 -9.54
C GLU A 80 16.58 9.81 -8.14
N TYR A 81 17.40 9.80 -7.08
CA TYR A 81 16.91 9.77 -5.71
C TYR A 81 16.25 11.10 -5.32
N GLN A 82 16.82 12.24 -5.72
CA GLN A 82 16.25 13.56 -5.49
C GLN A 82 14.92 13.73 -6.22
N GLU A 83 14.82 13.31 -7.48
CA GLU A 83 13.56 13.33 -8.24
C GLU A 83 12.46 12.51 -7.56
N GLN A 84 12.80 11.33 -7.01
CA GLN A 84 11.84 10.51 -6.28
C GLN A 84 11.37 11.15 -4.98
N LEU A 85 12.27 11.80 -4.24
CA LEU A 85 11.89 12.55 -3.05
C LEU A 85 10.94 13.71 -3.40
N GLU A 86 11.26 14.47 -4.44
CA GLU A 86 10.38 15.54 -4.93
C GLU A 86 9.01 15.01 -5.33
N GLN A 87 8.97 13.92 -6.10
CA GLN A 87 7.71 13.32 -6.51
C GLN A 87 6.88 12.83 -5.32
N TYR A 88 7.51 12.20 -4.33
CA TYR A 88 6.82 11.65 -3.17
C TYR A 88 6.25 12.75 -2.27
N PHE A 89 7.06 13.76 -1.92
CA PHE A 89 6.67 14.79 -0.95
C PHE A 89 5.90 15.96 -1.55
N LEU A 90 6.28 16.43 -2.74
CA LEU A 90 5.69 17.63 -3.34
C LEU A 90 4.50 17.30 -4.24
N GLN A 91 4.61 16.26 -5.06
CA GLN A 91 3.60 15.97 -6.08
C GLN A 91 2.51 15.03 -5.56
N GLN A 92 2.90 13.85 -5.07
CA GLN A 92 1.97 12.76 -4.75
C GLN A 92 1.51 12.78 -3.29
N LYS A 93 2.22 13.51 -2.40
CA LYS A 93 1.95 13.62 -0.96
C LYS A 93 1.85 12.28 -0.23
N GLY A 94 2.55 11.26 -0.73
CA GLY A 94 2.62 9.91 -0.16
C GLY A 94 1.27 9.26 0.18
N PRO A 95 1.29 8.12 0.90
CA PRO A 95 0.10 7.52 1.45
C PRO A 95 -0.45 8.39 2.59
N THR A 96 -1.71 8.80 2.49
CA THR A 96 -2.38 9.55 3.56
C THR A 96 -2.90 8.60 4.63
N ARG A 97 -2.69 8.94 5.90
CA ARG A 97 -3.34 8.23 7.01
C ARG A 97 -4.84 8.53 6.95
N THR A 98 -5.65 7.48 6.97
CA THR A 98 -7.10 7.63 7.13
C THR A 98 -7.39 7.94 8.60
N GLU A 99 -8.12 9.02 8.87
CA GLU A 99 -8.51 9.41 10.24
C GLU A 99 -9.39 8.34 10.89
N GLU A 100 -9.29 8.20 12.22
CA GLU A 100 -10.04 7.19 13.01
C GLU A 100 -11.57 7.31 12.84
N ASN A 101 -12.01 8.48 12.40
CA ASN A 101 -13.40 8.87 12.21
C ASN A 101 -13.77 9.13 10.73
N ALA A 102 -12.92 8.74 9.77
CA ALA A 102 -13.21 8.94 8.36
C ALA A 102 -14.49 8.23 7.89
N LEU A 103 -14.87 7.15 8.58
CA LEU A 103 -16.11 6.40 8.38
C LEU A 103 -17.24 6.82 9.34
N GLN A 104 -17.18 8.02 9.92
CA GLN A 104 -18.31 8.51 10.72
C GLN A 104 -19.56 8.62 9.84
N LYS A 105 -20.69 8.22 10.43
CA LYS A 105 -22.03 8.45 9.88
C LYS A 105 -22.23 9.95 9.71
N LYS A 106 -21.85 10.51 8.57
CA LYS A 106 -22.57 11.68 8.07
C LYS A 106 -24.00 11.20 7.91
N GLU A 107 -24.95 11.88 8.55
CA GLU A 107 -26.35 11.54 8.41
C GLU A 107 -26.63 11.39 6.93
N PHE A 108 -27.05 10.19 6.52
CA PHE A 108 -27.28 9.84 5.13
C PHE A 108 -28.16 10.88 4.41
N ASP A 109 -29.08 11.50 5.15
CA ASP A 109 -29.94 12.58 4.67
C ASP A 109 -29.13 13.79 4.17
N GLN A 110 -28.03 14.14 4.83
CA GLN A 110 -27.12 15.20 4.38
C GLN A 110 -26.35 14.78 3.12
N LEU A 111 -25.96 13.50 3.03
CA LEU A 111 -25.25 12.96 1.86
C LEU A 111 -26.16 12.78 0.64
N ILE A 112 -27.46 12.63 0.79
CA ILE A 112 -28.38 12.52 -0.36
C ILE A 112 -28.97 13.85 -0.77
N ALA A 113 -29.09 14.80 0.16
CA ALA A 113 -29.42 16.17 -0.15
C ALA A 113 -28.38 16.80 -1.10
N ASP A 114 -27.12 16.36 -1.02
CA ASP A 114 -26.10 16.69 -2.01
C ASP A 114 -26.44 16.04 -3.37
N GLU A 115 -27.15 16.76 -4.23
CA GLU A 115 -27.53 16.33 -5.60
C GLU A 115 -26.34 16.03 -6.53
N SER A 116 -25.11 16.21 -6.07
CA SER A 116 -23.88 16.03 -6.85
C SER A 116 -23.48 14.56 -7.09
N PHE A 117 -24.14 13.59 -6.46
CA PHE A 117 -23.74 12.19 -6.58
C PHE A 117 -24.19 11.55 -7.91
N ASP A 118 -23.22 11.19 -8.75
CA ASP A 118 -23.46 10.41 -9.95
C ASP A 118 -23.60 8.90 -9.63
N TYR A 119 -24.84 8.44 -9.49
CA TYR A 119 -25.17 7.03 -9.27
C TYR A 119 -24.84 6.10 -10.46
N SER A 120 -24.43 6.64 -11.61
CA SER A 120 -23.85 5.84 -12.70
C SER A 120 -22.51 5.22 -12.29
N LEU A 121 -21.77 5.86 -11.39
CA LEU A 121 -20.48 5.39 -10.89
C LEU A 121 -20.65 4.26 -9.87
N LYS A 122 -20.00 3.11 -10.13
CA LYS A 122 -20.04 1.93 -9.25
C LYS A 122 -19.55 2.23 -7.83
N GLN A 123 -18.47 3.00 -7.70
CA GLN A 123 -17.89 3.34 -6.41
C GLN A 123 -18.88 4.12 -5.53
N ILE A 124 -19.61 5.06 -6.13
CA ILE A 124 -20.64 5.84 -5.42
C ILE A 124 -21.77 4.92 -4.97
N ARG A 125 -22.27 4.04 -5.85
CA ARG A 125 -23.31 3.08 -5.46
C ARG A 125 -22.88 2.17 -4.34
N GLN A 126 -21.68 1.59 -4.41
CA GLN A 126 -21.14 0.73 -3.35
C GLN A 126 -21.00 1.48 -2.03
N LYS A 127 -20.55 2.74 -2.07
CA LYS A 127 -20.49 3.60 -0.89
C LYS A 127 -21.89 3.81 -0.28
N MET A 128 -22.89 4.09 -1.12
CA MET A 128 -24.26 4.31 -0.63
C MET A 128 -24.90 3.05 -0.05
N VAL A 129 -24.71 1.90 -0.70
CA VAL A 129 -25.16 0.60 -0.17
C VAL A 129 -24.46 0.27 1.14
N SER A 130 -23.18 0.63 1.30
CA SER A 130 -22.45 0.39 2.56
C SER A 130 -23.06 1.13 3.75
N TYR A 131 -23.65 2.33 3.54
CA TYR A 131 -24.39 3.02 4.60
C TYR A 131 -25.67 2.26 5.00
N ALA A 132 -26.42 1.75 4.03
CA ALA A 132 -27.60 0.92 4.28
C ALA A 132 -27.25 -0.33 5.10
N GLN A 133 -26.16 -1.00 4.74
CA GLN A 133 -25.62 -2.16 5.45
C GLN A 133 -25.19 -1.81 6.87
N LEU A 134 -24.56 -0.66 7.07
CA LEU A 134 -24.10 -0.21 8.39
C LEU A 134 -25.29 -0.05 9.35
N TYR A 135 -26.36 0.63 8.94
CA TYR A 135 -27.60 0.72 9.73
C TYR A 135 -28.21 -0.67 10.01
N TYR A 136 -28.17 -1.57 9.01
CA TYR A 136 -28.68 -2.94 9.17
C TYR A 136 -27.92 -3.72 10.27
N TYR A 137 -26.59 -3.69 10.24
CA TYR A 137 -25.76 -4.44 11.20
C TYR A 137 -25.78 -3.84 12.60
N GLU A 138 -25.96 -2.52 12.71
CA GLU A 138 -26.19 -1.84 13.98
C GLU A 138 -27.60 -2.04 14.53
N ARG A 139 -28.47 -2.72 13.78
CA ARG A 139 -29.88 -3.00 14.13
C ARG A 139 -30.77 -1.77 14.16
N ASP A 140 -30.36 -0.68 13.52
CA ASP A 140 -31.21 0.48 13.29
C ASP A 140 -32.06 0.25 12.03
N TYR A 141 -33.05 -0.62 12.17
CA TYR A 141 -33.93 -1.01 11.07
C TYR A 141 -34.77 0.16 10.54
N SER A 142 -35.03 1.16 11.39
CA SER A 142 -35.84 2.33 11.03
C SER A 142 -35.14 3.18 9.96
N ASN A 143 -33.86 3.47 10.15
CA ASN A 143 -33.06 4.22 9.19
C ASN A 143 -32.62 3.34 8.02
N CYS A 144 -32.31 2.05 8.26
CA CYS A 144 -32.02 1.10 7.19
C CYS A 144 -33.16 1.03 6.16
N LEU A 145 -34.42 0.99 6.61
CA LEU A 145 -35.59 0.94 5.74
C LEU A 145 -35.70 2.21 4.89
N LYS A 146 -35.64 3.40 5.51
CA LYS A 146 -35.70 4.69 4.80
C LYS A 146 -34.60 4.80 3.74
N VAL A 147 -33.38 4.47 4.12
CA VAL A 147 -32.18 4.50 3.27
C VAL A 147 -32.35 3.57 2.08
N SER A 148 -32.73 2.32 2.34
CA SER A 148 -32.78 1.29 1.32
C SER A 148 -33.90 1.56 0.31
N GLU A 149 -35.05 2.08 0.75
CA GLU A 149 -36.15 2.46 -0.14
C GLU A 149 -35.77 3.62 -1.06
N LEU A 150 -35.06 4.63 -0.53
CA LEU A 150 -34.58 5.76 -1.33
C LEU A 150 -33.55 5.32 -2.38
N LEU A 151 -32.57 4.51 -1.99
CA LEU A 151 -31.57 3.98 -2.92
C LEU A 151 -32.19 3.11 -4.02
N LEU A 152 -33.18 2.30 -3.67
CA LEU A 152 -33.90 1.47 -4.64
C LEU A 152 -34.58 2.34 -5.71
N GLN A 153 -35.26 3.43 -5.32
CA GLN A 153 -35.86 4.37 -6.26
C GLN A 153 -34.82 5.02 -7.20
N LYS A 154 -33.62 5.33 -6.70
CA LYS A 154 -32.54 5.93 -7.51
C LYS A 154 -31.86 4.91 -8.41
N PHE A 155 -31.76 3.64 -8.02
CA PHE A 155 -31.00 2.61 -8.76
C PHE A 155 -31.83 1.93 -9.86
N GLU A 156 -33.14 1.75 -9.67
CA GLU A 156 -34.05 1.16 -10.66
C GLU A 156 -33.94 1.81 -12.07
N PRO A 157 -33.98 3.15 -12.24
CA PRO A 157 -33.87 3.77 -13.56
C PRO A 157 -32.48 3.62 -14.20
N ILE A 158 -31.45 3.32 -13.42
CA ILE A 158 -30.05 3.22 -13.89
C ILE A 158 -29.71 1.78 -14.30
N ASN A 159 -30.53 0.79 -13.94
CA ASN A 159 -30.27 -0.64 -14.17
C ASN A 159 -30.34 -1.03 -15.66
N LYS A 160 -29.29 -0.68 -16.42
CA LYS A 160 -29.12 -1.09 -17.81
C LYS A 160 -28.49 -2.49 -17.85
N LYS A 161 -29.18 -3.44 -18.48
CA LYS A 161 -28.69 -4.83 -18.73
C LYS A 161 -28.36 -5.63 -17.45
N ASN A 162 -29.17 -5.50 -16.40
CA ASN A 162 -29.04 -6.29 -15.15
C ASN A 162 -27.68 -6.18 -14.43
N LYS A 163 -26.90 -5.13 -14.68
CA LYS A 163 -25.62 -4.93 -14.00
C LYS A 163 -25.76 -4.65 -12.51
N LEU A 164 -26.93 -4.16 -12.08
CA LEU A 164 -27.22 -3.78 -10.69
C LEU A 164 -28.05 -4.81 -9.94
N LEU A 165 -28.31 -5.98 -10.54
CA LEU A 165 -29.26 -6.95 -10.00
C LEU A 165 -28.88 -7.40 -8.58
N LYS A 166 -27.59 -7.67 -8.33
CA LYS A 166 -27.10 -8.03 -6.99
C LYS A 166 -27.33 -6.93 -5.96
N GLU A 167 -27.05 -5.68 -6.34
CA GLU A 167 -27.20 -4.51 -5.45
C GLU A 167 -28.69 -4.28 -5.13
N LEU A 168 -29.57 -4.43 -6.12
CA LEU A 168 -31.03 -4.33 -5.94
C LEU A 168 -31.60 -5.47 -5.09
N ASP A 169 -31.15 -6.70 -5.30
CA ASP A 169 -31.59 -7.87 -4.52
C ASP A 169 -31.19 -7.74 -3.04
N GLU A 170 -29.99 -7.22 -2.79
CA GLU A 170 -29.53 -6.93 -1.43
C GLU A 170 -30.37 -5.84 -0.75
N LEU A 171 -30.65 -4.74 -1.45
CA LEU A 171 -31.53 -3.69 -0.94
C LEU A 171 -32.93 -4.22 -0.65
N LYS A 172 -33.50 -5.04 -1.55
CA LYS A 172 -34.81 -5.69 -1.35
C LYS A 172 -34.79 -6.59 -0.11
N HIS A 173 -33.74 -7.38 0.07
CA HIS A 173 -33.57 -8.23 1.24
C HIS A 173 -33.53 -7.42 2.54
N MET A 174 -32.75 -6.34 2.59
CA MET A 174 -32.67 -5.46 3.76
C MET A 174 -34.02 -4.80 4.06
N ILE A 175 -34.77 -4.37 3.05
CA ILE A 175 -36.11 -3.79 3.21
C ILE A 175 -37.08 -4.81 3.83
N GLU A 176 -37.15 -6.02 3.27
CA GLU A 176 -38.05 -7.07 3.76
C GLU A 176 -37.74 -7.44 5.23
N LYS A 177 -36.46 -7.66 5.54
CA LYS A 177 -36.00 -7.96 6.90
C LYS A 177 -36.25 -6.81 7.87
N SER A 178 -36.06 -5.57 7.44
CA SER A 178 -36.26 -4.39 8.29
C SER A 178 -37.75 -4.16 8.55
N LYS A 179 -38.61 -4.35 7.54
CA LYS A 179 -40.09 -4.28 7.70
C LYS A 179 -40.60 -5.27 8.74
N ALA A 180 -40.11 -6.51 8.70
CA ALA A 180 -40.49 -7.54 9.65
C ALA A 180 -40.00 -7.31 11.09
N ARG A 181 -39.06 -6.37 11.31
CA ARG A 181 -38.48 -6.06 12.63
C ARG A 181 -38.84 -4.68 13.16
N CYS A 182 -39.38 -3.80 12.32
CA CYS A 182 -39.94 -2.51 12.70
C CYS A 182 -41.43 -2.61 13.11
N THR A 183 -42.07 -3.74 12.85
CA THR A 183 -43.42 -4.07 13.33
C THR A 183 -43.34 -4.71 14.72
#